data_AF-A0A5H2XU11-F1
#
_entry.id   AF-A0A5H2XU11-F1
#
_cell.length_a   1.000
_cell.length_b   1.000
_cell.length_c   1.000
_cell.angle_alpha   90.00
_cell.angle_beta   90.00
_cell.angle_gamma   90.00
#
_symmetry.space_group_name_H-M   'P 1'
#
loop_
_entity.id
_entity.type
_entity.pdbx_description
1 polymer ?
#
loop_
_entity_poly.entity_id
_entity_poly.type
_entity_poly.pdbx_seq_one_letter_code
_entity_poly.pdbx_strand_id
1 'polypeptide(L)'
;MEEMEKEITKFDFKVQEKNLVEEKLNELKAQNVTEEVITTTMKNFGIERAKLYGWPNTYVFTKAMGEILLRHSKDNLSVVIIRPTVVTSTYKEPFPGWVQGFRTIDSVIAGYCKGKLTCLLVDPMSVFDMVPVDMVVNSITVAMVANANKSSSIIYHVGSSLRNPINFLNIHSFVFRYFTKNPWIDKDGKPVKVGKCKIFKTMATFRMYMQIRFMLPLKGLKFVNKAFGEYFQDPFDDNNAEDLRRITRESFVESETFNFDPKCIDWEDYIMHTHIPGLQKHG
;
A
#
# COMPACT_ATOMS: atom_id res chain seq x y z
N MET A 1 -19.09 7.32 29.22
CA MET A 1 -18.00 8.01 28.48
C MET A 1 -17.25 8.98 29.38
N GLU A 2 -17.92 9.79 30.20
CA GLU A 2 -17.25 10.68 31.18
C GLU A 2 -16.59 9.93 32.36
N GLU A 3 -17.08 8.76 32.75
CA GLU A 3 -16.40 7.94 33.80
C GLU A 3 -15.14 7.24 33.29
N MET A 4 -15.09 6.91 31.99
CA MET A 4 -13.90 6.32 31.35
C MET A 4 -12.79 7.36 31.11
N GLU A 5 -13.11 8.65 31.24
CA GLU A 5 -12.14 9.76 31.16
C GLU A 5 -11.47 10.09 32.49
N LYS A 6 -11.98 9.58 33.62
CA LYS A 6 -11.48 9.92 34.96
C LYS A 6 -10.39 8.98 35.49
N GLU A 7 -10.22 7.79 34.93
CA GLU A 7 -9.25 6.79 35.45
C GLU A 7 -7.96 6.64 34.64
N ILE A 8 -7.86 7.26 33.46
CA ILE A 8 -6.62 7.25 32.66
C ILE A 8 -6.05 8.66 32.67
N THR A 9 -5.09 8.93 33.55
CA THR A 9 -4.16 10.03 33.34
C THR A 9 -3.46 9.79 31.99
N LYS A 10 -3.94 10.47 30.93
CA LYS A 10 -3.60 10.34 29.50
C LYS A 10 -2.09 10.48 29.14
N PHE A 11 -1.22 10.65 30.12
CA PHE A 11 0.24 10.58 29.97
C PHE A 11 0.77 9.13 29.95
N ASP A 12 0.00 8.18 30.50
CA ASP A 12 0.37 6.77 30.63
C ASP A 12 0.24 5.99 29.30
N PHE A 13 -0.75 6.36 28.47
CA PHE A 13 -1.09 5.65 27.22
C PHE A 13 0.08 5.47 26.24
N LYS A 14 0.89 6.52 26.00
CA LYS A 14 2.02 6.45 25.07
C LYS A 14 3.15 5.58 25.63
N VAL A 15 3.42 5.73 26.93
CA VAL A 15 4.45 4.95 27.61
C VAL A 15 4.06 3.47 27.57
N GLN A 16 2.78 3.17 27.83
CA GLN A 16 2.22 1.82 27.68
C GLN A 16 2.38 1.27 26.27
N GLU A 17 1.93 1.98 25.22
CA GLU A 17 2.06 1.48 23.84
C GLU A 17 3.52 1.30 23.43
N LYS A 18 4.41 2.22 23.83
CA LYS A 18 5.84 2.12 23.53
C LYS A 18 6.46 0.91 24.23
N ASN A 19 6.22 0.77 25.53
CA ASN A 19 6.76 -0.34 26.32
C ASN A 19 6.26 -1.68 25.77
N LEU A 20 4.97 -1.76 25.41
CA LEU A 20 4.37 -2.96 24.85
C LEU A 20 4.99 -3.35 23.50
N VAL A 21 5.27 -2.37 22.63
CA VAL A 21 5.96 -2.61 21.35
C VAL A 21 7.40 -3.06 21.58
N GLU A 22 8.11 -2.44 22.53
CA GLU A 22 9.49 -2.80 22.88
C GLU A 22 9.58 -4.20 23.50
N GLU A 23 8.70 -4.51 24.45
CA GLU A 23 8.57 -5.83 25.06
C GLU A 23 8.31 -6.89 23.99
N LYS A 24 7.33 -6.65 23.11
CA LYS A 24 7.01 -7.61 22.05
C LYS A 24 8.17 -7.85 21.08
N LEU A 25 8.89 -6.78 20.73
CA LEU A 25 10.06 -6.89 19.87
C LEU A 25 11.20 -7.65 20.56
N ASN A 26 11.42 -7.40 21.85
CA ASN A 26 12.46 -8.07 22.63
C ASN A 26 12.15 -9.55 22.83
N GLU A 27 10.89 -9.92 23.09
CA GLU A 27 10.43 -11.32 23.11
C GLU A 27 10.77 -12.05 21.80
N LEU A 28 10.43 -11.44 20.66
CA LEU A 28 10.69 -12.04 19.36
C LEU A 28 12.19 -12.18 19.08
N LYS A 29 12.99 -11.18 19.45
CA LYS A 29 14.45 -11.26 19.35
C LYS A 29 15.03 -12.36 20.24
N ALA A 30 14.52 -12.53 21.46
CA ALA A 30 14.97 -13.57 22.38
C ALA A 30 14.63 -14.99 21.89
N GLN A 31 13.60 -15.14 21.05
CA GLN A 31 13.23 -16.41 20.42
C GLN A 31 14.10 -16.78 19.22
N ASN A 32 15.08 -15.95 18.84
CA ASN A 32 15.95 -16.15 17.66
C ASN A 32 15.17 -16.43 16.36
N VAL A 33 13.99 -15.83 16.20
CA VAL A 33 13.22 -15.93 14.95
C VAL A 33 13.82 -15.05 13.86
N THR A 34 13.53 -15.36 12.60
CA THR A 34 14.05 -14.60 11.45
C THR A 34 13.51 -13.17 11.42
N GLU A 35 14.26 -12.24 10.83
CA GLU A 35 13.86 -10.82 10.70
C GLU A 35 12.54 -10.66 9.92
N GLU A 36 12.26 -11.56 8.98
CA GLU A 36 10.98 -11.60 8.25
C GLU A 36 9.80 -11.91 9.17
N VAL A 37 9.96 -12.91 10.05
CA VAL A 37 8.96 -13.29 11.05
C VAL A 37 8.75 -12.15 12.05
N ILE A 38 9.83 -11.51 12.52
CA ILE A 38 9.75 -10.32 13.37
C ILE A 38 8.96 -9.23 12.65
N THR A 39 9.34 -8.88 11.43
CA THR A 39 8.69 -7.82 10.64
C THR A 39 7.20 -8.08 10.44
N THR A 40 6.83 -9.30 10.04
CA THR A 40 5.43 -9.66 9.79
C THR A 40 4.62 -9.67 11.08
N THR A 41 5.19 -10.21 12.15
CA THR A 41 4.54 -10.25 13.47
C THR A 41 4.31 -8.85 14.02
N MET A 42 5.32 -7.97 13.95
CA MET A 42 5.21 -6.58 14.41
C MET A 42 4.23 -5.76 13.55
N LYS A 43 4.15 -6.01 12.24
CA LYS A 43 3.12 -5.39 11.37
C LYS A 43 1.72 -5.79 11.79
N ASN A 44 1.47 -7.08 11.99
CA ASN A 44 0.16 -7.58 12.43
C ASN A 44 -0.19 -7.05 13.81
N PHE A 45 0.77 -7.05 14.73
CA PHE A 45 0.60 -6.52 16.07
C PHE A 45 0.20 -5.04 16.04
N GLY A 46 0.87 -4.21 15.25
CA GLY A 46 0.47 -2.81 15.08
C GLY A 46 -0.97 -2.65 14.55
N ILE A 47 -1.40 -3.48 13.61
CA ILE A 47 -2.78 -3.48 13.10
C ILE A 47 -3.78 -3.85 14.19
N GLU A 48 -3.45 -4.83 15.03
CA GLU A 48 -4.25 -5.22 16.19
C GLU A 48 -4.36 -4.09 17.20
N ARG A 49 -3.24 -3.42 17.54
CA ARG A 49 -3.25 -2.22 18.40
C ARG A 49 -4.17 -1.14 17.85
N ALA A 50 -4.04 -0.81 16.57
CA ALA A 50 -4.87 0.21 15.94
C ALA A 50 -6.38 -0.15 16.03
N LYS A 51 -6.74 -1.40 15.74
CA LYS A 51 -8.13 -1.87 15.81
C LYS A 51 -8.69 -1.88 17.23
N LEU A 52 -7.87 -2.25 18.23
CA LEU A 52 -8.26 -2.23 19.64
C LEU A 52 -8.76 -0.84 20.06
N TYR A 53 -8.13 0.21 19.54
CA TYR A 53 -8.52 1.61 19.81
C TYR A 53 -9.49 2.20 18.78
N GLY A 54 -10.09 1.38 17.92
CA GLY A 54 -11.09 1.80 16.95
C GLY A 54 -10.53 2.49 15.70
N TRP A 55 -9.22 2.45 15.47
CA TRP A 55 -8.59 3.03 14.29
C TRP A 55 -8.48 2.02 13.14
N PRO A 56 -8.73 2.43 11.89
CA PRO A 56 -8.79 1.51 10.75
C PRO A 56 -7.43 0.93 10.35
N ASN A 57 -6.33 1.61 10.70
CA ASN A 57 -4.97 1.18 10.41
C ASN A 57 -3.97 1.90 11.33
N THR A 58 -2.71 1.42 11.29
CA THR A 58 -1.59 1.97 12.06
C THR A 58 -1.26 3.42 11.71
N TYR A 59 -1.44 3.83 10.45
CA TYR A 59 -1.18 5.21 10.04
C TYR A 59 -2.11 6.21 10.77
N VAL A 60 -3.43 5.98 10.73
CA VAL A 60 -4.39 6.87 11.41
C VAL A 60 -4.19 6.82 12.91
N PHE A 61 -3.92 5.63 13.46
CA PHE A 61 -3.62 5.45 14.88
C PHE A 61 -2.40 6.28 15.32
N THR A 62 -1.28 6.20 14.59
CA THR A 62 -0.06 6.96 14.92
C THR A 62 -0.26 8.47 14.81
N LYS A 63 -1.05 8.96 13.83
CA LYS A 63 -1.41 10.37 13.73
C LYS A 63 -2.26 10.83 14.91
N ALA A 64 -3.26 10.04 15.31
CA ALA A 64 -4.07 10.33 16.50
C ALA A 64 -3.21 10.40 17.78
N MET A 65 -2.29 9.45 17.97
CA MET A 65 -1.34 9.50 19.09
C MET A 65 -0.46 10.76 19.06
N GLY A 66 0.01 11.16 17.87
CA GLY A 66 0.78 12.40 17.70
C GLY A 66 0.00 13.65 18.09
N GLU A 67 -1.28 13.74 17.71
CA GLU A 67 -2.13 14.85 18.11
C GLU A 67 -2.38 14.90 19.62
N ILE A 68 -2.58 13.74 20.25
CA ILE A 68 -2.71 13.63 21.71
C ILE A 68 -1.42 14.10 22.39
N LEU A 69 -0.26 13.63 21.92
CA LEU A 69 1.04 14.03 22.45
C LEU A 69 1.22 15.54 22.36
N LEU A 70 0.98 16.15 21.19
CA LEU A 70 1.11 17.59 21.00
C LEU A 70 0.19 18.38 21.93
N ARG A 71 -1.04 17.90 22.20
CA ARG A 71 -1.94 18.56 23.14
C ARG A 71 -1.43 18.55 24.58
N HIS A 72 -0.76 17.48 25.00
CA HIS A 72 -0.23 17.34 26.35
C HIS A 72 1.15 17.97 26.53
N SER A 73 1.97 18.03 25.48
CA SER A 73 3.34 18.55 25.53
C SER A 73 3.47 19.99 25.05
N LYS A 74 2.37 20.70 24.82
CA LYS A 74 2.41 22.06 24.25
C LYS A 74 2.83 23.14 25.23
N ASP A 75 2.80 22.91 26.55
CA ASP A 75 3.03 23.95 27.56
C ASP A 75 2.35 25.29 27.18
N ASN A 76 3.15 26.35 27.01
CA ASN A 76 2.72 27.69 26.58
C ASN A 76 2.74 27.92 25.05
N LEU A 77 3.08 26.90 24.24
CA LEU A 77 3.10 26.99 22.79
C LEU A 77 1.66 26.98 22.22
N SER A 78 1.41 27.90 21.28
CA SER A 78 0.22 27.85 20.44
C SER A 78 0.37 26.72 19.43
N VAL A 79 -0.62 25.83 19.34
CA VAL A 79 -0.60 24.66 18.47
C VAL A 79 -1.84 24.66 17.59
N VAL A 80 -1.61 24.67 16.28
CA VAL A 80 -2.65 24.53 15.28
C VAL A 80 -2.46 23.20 14.56
N ILE A 81 -3.50 22.37 14.51
CA ILE A 81 -3.50 21.10 13.80
C ILE A 81 -4.35 21.25 12.55
N ILE A 82 -3.74 21.03 11.38
CA ILE A 82 -4.45 20.98 10.10
C ILE A 82 -4.68 19.52 9.74
N ARG A 83 -5.95 19.15 9.51
CA ARG A 83 -6.38 17.83 9.06
C ARG A 83 -6.88 17.92 7.61
N PRO A 84 -5.97 17.79 6.62
CA PRO A 84 -6.38 17.73 5.23
C PRO A 84 -7.01 16.37 4.88
N THR A 85 -7.87 16.36 3.88
CA THR A 85 -8.45 15.14 3.31
C THR A 85 -7.52 14.57 2.24
N VAL A 86 -8.01 13.78 1.28
CA VAL A 86 -7.13 13.23 0.22
C VAL A 86 -6.57 14.37 -0.62
N VAL A 87 -5.28 14.67 -0.42
CA VAL A 87 -4.61 15.76 -1.12
C VAL A 87 -4.33 15.37 -2.57
N THR A 88 -4.81 16.20 -3.51
CA THR A 88 -4.62 16.02 -4.96
C THR A 88 -3.62 17.03 -5.53
N SER A 89 -3.41 17.00 -6.84
CA SER A 89 -2.64 18.02 -7.56
C SER A 89 -3.18 19.44 -7.34
N THR A 90 -2.36 20.43 -7.68
CA THR A 90 -2.70 21.85 -7.57
C THR A 90 -3.86 22.21 -8.48
N TYR A 91 -4.75 23.07 -7.98
CA TYR A 91 -5.83 23.62 -8.78
C TYR A 91 -5.37 24.85 -9.58
N LYS A 92 -4.59 25.74 -8.97
CA LYS A 92 -4.14 27.01 -9.56
C LYS A 92 -2.64 27.27 -9.39
N GLU A 93 -2.13 27.18 -8.17
CA GLU A 93 -0.76 27.65 -7.83
C GLU A 93 0.17 26.49 -7.48
N PRO A 94 1.48 26.55 -7.79
CA PRO A 94 2.15 27.55 -8.62
C PRO A 94 1.77 27.49 -10.11
N PHE A 95 1.21 26.36 -10.54
CA PHE A 95 0.53 26.17 -11.82
C PHE A 95 -0.43 24.97 -11.69
N PRO A 96 -1.50 24.87 -12.49
CA PRO A 96 -2.46 23.76 -12.40
C PRO A 96 -1.83 22.40 -12.71
N GLY A 97 -2.18 21.37 -11.93
CA GLY A 97 -1.79 19.98 -12.19
C GLY A 97 -0.42 19.55 -11.65
N TRP A 98 0.28 20.40 -10.88
CA TRP A 98 1.49 19.99 -10.18
C TRP A 98 1.17 18.91 -9.14
N VAL A 99 1.96 17.83 -9.15
CA VAL A 99 1.86 16.72 -8.20
C VAL A 99 3.25 16.18 -7.90
N GLN A 100 3.52 15.89 -6.63
CA GLN A 100 4.73 15.20 -6.22
C GLN A 100 4.47 13.70 -6.04
N GLY A 101 4.97 12.91 -6.99
CA GLY A 101 4.92 11.45 -6.97
C GLY A 101 3.52 10.86 -7.25
N PHE A 102 3.47 9.53 -7.36
CA PHE A 102 2.22 8.78 -7.45
C PHE A 102 1.68 8.50 -6.05
N ARG A 103 0.50 9.03 -5.72
CA ARG A 103 -0.21 8.71 -4.47
C ARG A 103 -1.33 7.68 -4.72
N THR A 104 -2.17 7.47 -3.71
CA THR A 104 -3.23 6.44 -3.73
C THR A 104 -4.20 6.61 -4.90
N ILE A 105 -4.76 7.80 -5.09
CA ILE A 105 -5.73 8.05 -6.17
C ILE A 105 -5.06 7.94 -7.55
N ASP A 106 -3.83 8.46 -7.68
CA ASP A 106 -3.06 8.43 -8.91
C ASP A 106 -2.74 6.99 -9.32
N SER A 107 -2.45 6.12 -8.35
CA SER A 107 -2.18 4.70 -8.58
C SER A 107 -3.41 3.95 -9.10
N VAL A 108 -4.60 4.27 -8.55
CA VAL A 108 -5.88 3.72 -9.02
C VAL A 108 -6.16 4.18 -10.45
N ILE A 109 -6.01 5.48 -10.73
CA ILE A 109 -6.22 6.05 -12.06
C ILE A 109 -5.20 5.47 -13.06
N ALA A 110 -3.93 5.33 -12.69
CA ALA A 110 -2.90 4.74 -13.53
C ALA A 110 -3.16 3.27 -13.84
N GLY A 111 -3.58 2.48 -12.83
CA GLY A 111 -3.99 1.09 -13.05
C GLY A 111 -5.16 1.01 -14.03
N TYR A 112 -6.12 1.92 -13.90
CA TYR A 112 -7.29 1.99 -14.77
C TYR A 112 -6.95 2.39 -16.20
N CYS A 113 -6.23 3.49 -16.40
CA CYS A 113 -5.93 3.99 -17.75
C CYS A 113 -5.01 3.05 -18.54
N LYS A 114 -4.13 2.31 -17.85
CA LYS A 114 -3.31 1.25 -18.44
C LYS A 114 -4.07 -0.05 -18.71
N GLY A 115 -5.39 -0.10 -18.44
CA GLY A 115 -6.22 -1.28 -18.63
C GLY A 115 -5.97 -2.42 -17.64
N LYS A 116 -5.14 -2.20 -16.60
CA LYS A 116 -4.78 -3.22 -15.61
C LYS A 116 -5.82 -3.36 -14.50
N LEU A 117 -6.54 -2.27 -14.20
CA LEU A 117 -7.58 -2.24 -13.17
C LEU A 117 -8.97 -2.36 -13.79
N THR A 118 -9.57 -3.55 -13.68
CA THR A 118 -10.86 -3.87 -14.31
C THR A 118 -12.06 -3.83 -13.35
N CYS A 119 -11.80 -3.84 -12.04
CA CYS A 119 -12.84 -3.74 -11.02
C CYS A 119 -12.35 -3.09 -9.72
N LEU A 120 -13.29 -2.57 -8.93
CA LEU A 120 -13.05 -1.93 -7.64
C LEU A 120 -14.12 -2.33 -6.61
N LEU A 121 -13.71 -2.49 -5.36
CA LEU A 121 -14.59 -2.64 -4.21
C LEU A 121 -14.76 -1.27 -3.54
N VAL A 122 -15.88 -0.61 -3.82
CA VAL A 122 -16.19 0.73 -3.30
C VAL A 122 -17.69 0.96 -3.39
N ASP A 123 -18.27 1.66 -2.41
CA ASP A 123 -19.65 2.14 -2.55
C ASP A 123 -19.65 3.34 -3.54
N PRO A 124 -20.31 3.24 -4.70
CA PRO A 124 -20.34 4.33 -5.68
C PRO A 124 -20.97 5.61 -5.14
N MET A 125 -21.82 5.51 -4.10
CA MET A 125 -22.47 6.67 -3.49
C MET A 125 -21.65 7.29 -2.37
N SER A 126 -20.55 6.65 -1.95
CA SER A 126 -19.68 7.20 -0.93
C SER A 126 -19.07 8.51 -1.38
N VAL A 127 -19.11 9.52 -0.49
CA VAL A 127 -18.42 10.79 -0.69
C VAL A 127 -16.93 10.55 -0.62
N PHE A 128 -16.22 10.98 -1.66
CA PHE A 128 -14.78 10.91 -1.73
C PHE A 128 -14.21 12.29 -1.42
N ASP A 129 -13.78 12.49 -0.18
CA ASP A 129 -13.28 13.79 0.28
C ASP A 129 -11.84 14.02 -0.18
N MET A 130 -11.67 15.00 -1.05
CA MET A 130 -10.39 15.38 -1.64
C MET A 130 -10.21 16.89 -1.64
N VAL A 131 -8.96 17.34 -1.61
CA VAL A 131 -8.63 18.77 -1.62
C VAL A 131 -7.35 19.03 -2.42
N PRO A 132 -7.32 20.05 -3.30
CA PRO A 132 -6.09 20.45 -3.99
C PRO A 132 -4.99 20.90 -3.02
N VAL A 133 -3.73 20.52 -3.29
CA VAL A 133 -2.60 20.81 -2.39
C VAL A 133 -2.38 22.31 -2.16
N ASP A 134 -2.61 23.14 -3.17
CA ASP A 134 -2.51 24.60 -3.06
C ASP A 134 -3.53 25.18 -2.09
N MET A 135 -4.75 24.63 -2.04
CA MET A 135 -5.74 25.02 -1.03
C MET A 135 -5.32 24.60 0.40
N VAL A 136 -4.64 23.46 0.55
CA VAL A 136 -4.09 23.03 1.84
C VAL A 136 -2.98 23.96 2.31
N VAL A 137 -2.05 24.31 1.43
CA VAL A 137 -0.96 25.26 1.73
C VAL A 137 -1.53 26.62 2.11
N ASN A 138 -2.49 27.14 1.33
CA ASN A 138 -3.17 28.41 1.64
C ASN A 138 -3.88 28.34 3.00
N SER A 139 -4.51 27.22 3.33
CA SER A 139 -5.16 27.02 4.63
C SER A 139 -4.14 27.03 5.78
N ILE A 140 -2.97 26.40 5.61
CA ILE A 140 -1.89 26.43 6.60
C ILE A 140 -1.41 27.87 6.83
N THR A 141 -1.09 28.59 5.75
CA THR A 141 -0.60 29.98 5.83
C THR A 141 -1.62 30.90 6.52
N VAL A 142 -2.90 30.81 6.14
CA VAL A 142 -3.97 31.60 6.77
C VAL A 142 -4.15 31.21 8.24
N ALA A 143 -4.11 29.92 8.56
CA ALA A 143 -4.25 29.45 9.94
C ALA A 143 -3.08 29.91 10.82
N MET A 144 -1.85 29.96 10.30
CA MET A 144 -0.69 30.51 11.00
C MET A 144 -0.91 31.98 11.35
N VAL A 145 -1.26 32.81 10.36
CA VAL A 145 -1.48 34.26 10.56
C VAL A 145 -2.66 34.50 11.51
N ALA A 146 -3.77 33.77 11.35
CA ALA A 146 -4.98 33.93 12.16
C ALA A 146 -4.78 33.56 13.65
N ASN A 147 -3.75 32.76 13.97
CA ASN A 147 -3.47 32.26 15.31
C ASN A 147 -2.14 32.74 15.89
N ALA A 148 -1.36 33.54 15.17
CA ALA A 148 0.00 33.97 15.56
C ALA A 148 0.08 34.59 16.97
N ASN A 149 -0.94 35.36 17.36
CA ASN A 149 -0.99 36.06 18.66
C ASN A 149 -2.02 35.48 19.63
N LYS A 150 -2.50 34.25 19.39
CA LYS A 150 -3.49 33.59 20.23
C LYS A 150 -2.85 32.41 20.94
N SER A 151 -3.11 32.25 22.23
CA SER A 151 -2.93 30.95 22.90
C SER A 151 -4.05 30.04 22.43
N SER A 152 -3.82 29.35 21.31
CA SER A 152 -4.85 28.56 20.64
C SER A 152 -4.42 27.10 20.55
N SER A 153 -5.39 26.22 20.80
CA SER A 153 -5.28 24.78 20.52
C SER A 153 -6.45 24.43 19.61
N ILE A 154 -6.30 24.72 18.31
CA ILE A 154 -7.39 24.62 17.33
C ILE A 154 -7.07 23.54 16.29
N ILE A 155 -8.11 22.83 15.88
CA ILE A 155 -8.06 21.85 14.79
C ILE A 155 -8.89 22.41 13.62
N TYR A 156 -8.27 22.52 12.44
CA TYR A 156 -8.98 22.84 11.20
C TYR A 156 -9.06 21.60 10.31
N HIS A 157 -10.29 21.25 9.90
CA HIS A 157 -10.52 20.23 8.88
C HIS A 157 -10.52 20.91 7.51
N VAL A 158 -9.60 20.50 6.64
CA VAL A 158 -9.42 21.08 5.30
C VAL A 158 -9.84 20.03 4.28
N GLY A 159 -11.08 20.15 3.81
CA GLY A 159 -11.72 19.18 2.92
C GLY A 159 -12.82 19.82 2.10
N SER A 160 -13.25 19.15 1.03
CA SER A 160 -14.32 19.64 0.17
C SER A 160 -15.68 19.07 0.55
N SER A 161 -15.75 17.90 1.20
CA SER A 161 -16.99 17.11 1.35
C SER A 161 -18.19 17.88 1.92
N LEU A 162 -17.99 18.72 2.92
CA LEU A 162 -19.08 19.45 3.58
C LEU A 162 -19.65 20.58 2.70
N ARG A 163 -18.84 21.16 1.82
CA ARG A 163 -19.21 22.36 1.04
C ARG A 163 -19.41 22.08 -0.45
N ASN A 164 -18.71 21.08 -0.97
CA ASN A 164 -18.71 20.67 -2.36
C ASN A 164 -18.43 19.15 -2.45
N PRO A 165 -19.41 18.31 -2.07
CA PRO A 165 -19.26 16.86 -2.08
C PRO A 165 -19.16 16.30 -3.49
N ILE A 166 -18.22 15.37 -3.69
CA ILE A 166 -18.15 14.53 -4.88
C ILE A 166 -18.20 13.07 -4.45
N ASN A 167 -18.97 12.25 -5.15
CA ASN A 167 -19.04 10.81 -4.89
C ASN A 167 -18.17 10.01 -5.88
N PHE A 168 -17.89 8.76 -5.52
CA PHE A 168 -17.04 7.90 -6.34
C PHE A 168 -17.63 7.65 -7.74
N LEU A 169 -18.96 7.56 -7.87
CA LEU A 169 -19.63 7.40 -9.18
C LEU A 169 -19.31 8.55 -10.14
N ASN A 170 -19.34 9.79 -9.65
CA ASN A 170 -19.04 10.97 -10.45
C ASN A 170 -17.56 11.01 -10.86
N ILE A 171 -16.65 10.72 -9.92
CA ILE A 171 -15.20 10.61 -10.22
C ILE A 171 -14.96 9.55 -11.30
N HIS A 172 -15.55 8.36 -11.13
CA HIS A 172 -15.44 7.27 -12.09
C HIS A 172 -15.94 7.68 -13.49
N SER A 173 -17.09 8.36 -13.55
CA SER A 173 -17.65 8.89 -14.79
C SER A 173 -16.71 9.89 -15.47
N PHE A 174 -16.10 10.81 -14.71
CA PHE A 174 -15.14 11.78 -15.24
C PHE A 174 -13.89 11.10 -15.79
N VAL A 175 -13.31 10.16 -15.04
CA VAL A 175 -12.13 9.40 -15.44
C VAL A 175 -12.43 8.54 -16.68
N PHE A 176 -13.54 7.82 -16.72
CA PHE A 176 -13.96 7.03 -17.87
C PHE A 176 -14.14 7.91 -19.12
N ARG A 177 -14.87 9.03 -19.00
CA ARG A 177 -15.08 9.97 -20.12
C ARG A 177 -13.76 10.54 -20.62
N TYR A 178 -12.85 10.92 -19.72
CA TYR A 178 -11.55 11.46 -20.09
C TYR A 178 -10.71 10.46 -20.88
N PHE A 179 -10.53 9.23 -20.37
CA PHE A 179 -9.69 8.22 -21.03
C PHE A 179 -10.36 7.53 -22.22
N THR A 180 -11.69 7.64 -22.37
CA THR A 180 -12.36 7.25 -23.62
C THR A 180 -12.02 8.23 -24.75
N LYS A 181 -11.95 9.52 -24.45
CA LYS A 181 -11.61 10.56 -25.44
C LYS A 181 -10.09 10.68 -25.67
N ASN A 182 -9.30 10.49 -24.61
CA ASN A 182 -7.84 10.62 -24.61
C ASN A 182 -7.23 9.30 -24.08
N PRO A 183 -7.18 8.23 -24.90
CA PRO A 183 -6.69 6.94 -24.45
C PRO A 183 -5.23 7.01 -24.02
N TRP A 184 -4.87 6.24 -23.00
CA TRP A 184 -3.48 6.05 -22.62
C TRP A 184 -2.74 5.33 -23.75
N ILE A 185 -1.54 5.78 -24.09
CA ILE A 185 -0.69 5.14 -25.09
C ILE A 185 0.25 4.17 -24.38
N ASP A 186 0.19 2.90 -24.75
CA ASP A 186 1.08 1.88 -24.18
C ASP A 186 2.51 1.98 -24.74
N LYS A 187 3.37 1.05 -24.31
CA LYS A 187 4.79 1.03 -24.73
C LYS A 187 4.96 0.77 -26.23
N ASP A 188 3.96 0.18 -26.88
CA ASP A 188 3.97 -0.17 -28.30
C ASP A 188 3.31 0.93 -29.16
N GLY A 189 3.00 2.08 -28.55
CA GLY A 189 2.34 3.19 -29.24
C GLY A 189 0.84 2.98 -29.47
N LYS A 190 0.23 1.93 -28.89
CA LYS A 190 -1.18 1.60 -29.11
C LYS A 190 -2.09 2.26 -28.06
N PRO A 191 -3.25 2.80 -28.48
CA PRO A 191 -4.22 3.36 -27.55
C PRO A 191 -4.92 2.25 -26.75
N VAL A 192 -4.83 2.34 -25.42
CA VAL A 192 -5.53 1.45 -24.49
C VAL A 192 -7.01 1.84 -24.43
N LYS A 193 -7.88 0.92 -24.88
CA LYS A 193 -9.34 1.09 -24.78
C LYS A 193 -9.81 0.78 -23.36
N VAL A 194 -10.21 1.81 -22.62
CA VAL A 194 -10.77 1.65 -21.27
C VAL A 194 -12.24 1.25 -21.33
N GLY A 195 -12.65 0.34 -20.44
CA GLY A 195 -14.06 -0.01 -20.20
C GLY A 195 -14.58 0.63 -18.91
N LYS A 196 -15.90 0.58 -18.68
CA LYS A 196 -16.46 0.93 -17.36
C LYS A 196 -15.96 -0.08 -16.31
N CYS A 197 -15.15 0.39 -15.37
CA CYS A 197 -14.67 -0.41 -14.24
C CYS A 197 -15.86 -1.03 -13.49
N LYS A 198 -15.81 -2.34 -13.19
CA LYS A 198 -16.88 -3.00 -12.42
C LYS A 198 -16.78 -2.59 -10.95
N ILE A 199 -17.87 -2.05 -10.41
CA ILE A 199 -17.92 -1.60 -9.02
C ILE A 199 -18.69 -2.64 -8.19
N PHE A 200 -18.07 -3.09 -7.11
CA PHE A 200 -18.67 -3.98 -6.13
C PHE A 200 -18.90 -3.22 -4.82
N LYS A 201 -20.09 -3.34 -4.25
CA LYS A 201 -20.42 -2.69 -2.97
C LYS A 201 -20.00 -3.51 -1.75
N THR A 202 -19.92 -4.83 -1.89
CA THR A 202 -19.68 -5.75 -0.78
C THR A 202 -18.52 -6.69 -1.06
N MET A 203 -17.80 -7.06 -0.01
CA MET A 203 -16.70 -8.02 -0.12
C MET A 203 -17.18 -9.39 -0.63
N ALA A 204 -18.41 -9.80 -0.30
CA ALA A 204 -18.99 -11.06 -0.77
C ALA A 204 -19.13 -11.10 -2.30
N THR A 205 -19.72 -10.06 -2.90
CA THR A 205 -19.88 -9.97 -4.37
C THR A 205 -18.55 -9.84 -5.08
N PHE A 206 -17.61 -9.06 -4.51
CA PHE A 206 -16.25 -8.96 -5.01
C PHE A 206 -15.52 -10.30 -4.99
N ARG A 207 -15.54 -11.02 -3.86
CA ARG A 207 -14.92 -12.35 -3.74
C ARG A 207 -15.53 -13.35 -4.70
N MET A 208 -16.86 -13.38 -4.83
CA MET A 208 -17.55 -14.26 -5.78
C MET A 208 -17.09 -13.99 -7.22
N TYR A 209 -17.02 -12.71 -7.63
CA TYR A 209 -16.49 -12.33 -8.93
C TYR A 209 -15.03 -12.77 -9.12
N MET A 210 -14.17 -12.56 -8.11
CA MET A 210 -12.77 -12.97 -8.16
C MET A 210 -12.61 -14.49 -8.32
N GLN A 211 -13.44 -15.26 -7.61
CA GLN A 211 -13.45 -16.72 -7.70
C GLN A 211 -13.84 -17.19 -9.11
N ILE A 212 -14.93 -16.66 -9.65
CA ILE A 212 -15.46 -17.09 -10.95
C ILE A 212 -14.54 -16.64 -12.09
N ARG A 213 -14.11 -15.38 -12.09
CA ARG A 213 -13.39 -14.79 -13.24
C ARG A 213 -11.92 -15.16 -13.30
N PHE A 214 -11.27 -15.40 -12.15
CA PHE A 214 -9.83 -15.63 -12.09
C PHE A 214 -9.49 -17.00 -11.49
N MET A 215 -10.04 -17.38 -10.34
CA MET A 215 -9.63 -18.62 -9.67
C MET A 215 -10.10 -19.89 -10.38
N LEU A 216 -11.35 -19.95 -10.86
CA LEU A 216 -11.88 -21.13 -11.54
C LEU A 216 -11.13 -21.42 -12.86
N PRO A 217 -10.89 -20.43 -13.76
CA PRO A 217 -10.05 -20.65 -14.93
C PRO A 217 -8.63 -21.09 -14.58
N LEU A 218 -8.02 -20.52 -13.54
CA LEU A 218 -6.68 -20.94 -13.08
C LEU A 218 -6.68 -22.39 -12.58
N LYS A 219 -7.70 -22.81 -11.82
CA LYS A 219 -7.86 -24.21 -11.39
C LYS A 219 -8.12 -25.14 -12.57
N GLY A 220 -8.94 -24.71 -13.54
CA GLY A 220 -9.19 -25.44 -14.78
C GLY A 220 -7.92 -25.60 -15.60
N LEU A 221 -7.12 -24.53 -15.74
CA LEU A 221 -5.83 -24.58 -16.43
C LEU A 221 -4.84 -25.51 -15.72
N LYS A 222 -4.79 -25.49 -14.39
CA LYS A 222 -3.99 -26.47 -13.61
C LYS A 222 -4.46 -27.90 -13.84
N PHE A 223 -5.77 -28.13 -13.90
CA PHE A 223 -6.34 -29.45 -14.17
C PHE A 223 -6.05 -29.92 -15.59
N VAL A 224 -6.21 -29.05 -16.59
CA VAL A 224 -5.85 -29.31 -17.99
C VAL A 224 -4.35 -29.61 -18.09
N ASN A 225 -3.48 -28.78 -17.49
CA ASN A 225 -2.04 -29.04 -17.46
C ASN A 225 -1.73 -30.44 -16.89
N LYS A 226 -2.39 -30.82 -15.78
CA LYS A 226 -2.23 -32.17 -15.20
C LYS A 226 -2.80 -33.28 -16.10
N ALA A 227 -3.92 -33.06 -16.78
CA ALA A 227 -4.56 -34.04 -17.64
C ALA A 227 -3.81 -34.26 -18.97
N PHE A 228 -3.09 -33.26 -19.46
CA PHE A 228 -2.23 -33.32 -20.65
C PHE A 228 -0.77 -33.65 -20.30
N GLY A 229 -0.55 -34.44 -19.24
CA GLY A 229 0.77 -34.98 -18.91
C GLY A 229 1.77 -33.95 -18.42
N GLU A 230 1.31 -32.87 -17.81
CA GLU A 230 2.17 -31.79 -17.32
C GLU A 230 2.97 -31.10 -18.44
N TYR A 231 2.33 -30.83 -19.58
CA TYR A 231 2.94 -30.19 -20.77
C TYR A 231 3.74 -28.89 -20.50
N PHE A 232 3.48 -28.20 -19.36
CA PHE A 232 4.28 -27.06 -18.91
C PHE A 232 5.45 -27.42 -17.97
N GLN A 233 5.81 -28.70 -17.84
CA GLN A 233 6.92 -29.23 -17.05
C GLN A 233 8.06 -29.82 -17.87
N ASP A 234 8.05 -29.73 -19.22
CA ASP A 234 9.14 -30.28 -20.03
C ASP A 234 10.49 -29.66 -19.61
N PRO A 235 11.42 -30.46 -19.04
CA PRO A 235 12.76 -29.97 -18.74
C PRO A 235 13.45 -29.63 -20.06
N PHE A 236 14.13 -28.48 -20.10
CA PHE A 236 14.96 -28.14 -21.25
C PHE A 236 16.14 -29.10 -21.33
N ASP A 237 16.48 -29.54 -22.54
CA ASP A 237 17.68 -30.34 -22.79
C ASP A 237 18.93 -29.58 -22.32
N ASP A 238 19.69 -30.25 -21.46
CA ASP A 238 20.86 -29.75 -20.75
C ASP A 238 22.15 -30.46 -21.19
N ASN A 239 22.09 -31.44 -22.11
CA ASN A 239 23.22 -32.30 -22.50
C ASN A 239 24.53 -31.54 -22.82
N ASN A 240 24.45 -30.43 -23.56
CA ASN A 240 25.62 -29.61 -23.87
C ASN A 240 26.23 -28.93 -22.63
N ALA A 241 25.40 -28.54 -21.65
CA ALA A 241 25.83 -28.00 -20.38
C ALA A 241 26.40 -29.11 -19.47
N GLU A 242 25.89 -30.34 -19.57
CA GLU A 242 26.44 -31.50 -18.88
C GLU A 242 27.83 -31.87 -19.39
N ASP A 243 28.04 -31.86 -20.72
CA ASP A 243 29.36 -32.05 -21.32
C ASP A 243 30.34 -30.96 -20.89
N LEU A 244 29.90 -29.68 -20.83
CA LEU A 244 30.72 -28.58 -20.34
C LEU A 244 31.12 -28.78 -18.87
N ARG A 245 30.19 -29.23 -18.01
CA ARG A 245 30.49 -29.57 -16.60
C ARG A 245 31.49 -30.72 -16.51
N ARG A 246 31.36 -31.76 -17.35
CA ARG A 246 32.30 -32.88 -17.42
C ARG A 246 33.71 -32.41 -17.80
N ILE A 247 33.84 -31.67 -18.90
CA ILE A 247 35.12 -31.12 -19.38
C ILE A 247 35.78 -30.26 -18.29
N THR A 248 34.99 -29.43 -17.61
CA THR A 248 35.50 -28.54 -16.56
C THR A 248 36.01 -29.32 -15.34
N ARG A 249 35.31 -30.39 -14.92
CA ARG A 249 35.76 -31.28 -13.83
C ARG A 249 37.04 -32.05 -14.19
N GLU A 250 37.19 -32.44 -15.45
CA GLU A 250 38.34 -33.21 -15.93
C GLU A 250 39.57 -32.34 -16.19
N SER A 251 39.38 -31.06 -16.57
CA SER A 251 40.46 -30.20 -17.07
C SER A 251 40.94 -29.13 -16.08
N PHE A 252 40.16 -28.77 -15.05
CA PHE A 252 40.48 -27.68 -14.13
C PHE A 252 40.47 -28.13 -12.67
N VAL A 253 41.58 -27.88 -11.97
CA VAL A 253 41.78 -28.19 -10.53
C VAL A 253 40.82 -27.39 -9.63
N GLU A 254 40.29 -26.26 -10.11
CA GLU A 254 39.36 -25.37 -9.38
C GLU A 254 37.91 -25.46 -9.90
N SER A 255 37.50 -26.60 -10.47
CA SER A 255 36.15 -26.78 -11.01
C SER A 255 35.03 -26.49 -9.99
N GLU A 256 35.28 -26.66 -8.69
CA GLU A 256 34.35 -26.33 -7.60
C GLU A 256 34.17 -24.82 -7.37
N THR A 257 35.08 -23.97 -7.86
CA THR A 257 35.03 -22.52 -7.66
C THR A 257 33.99 -21.84 -8.55
N PHE A 258 33.72 -22.42 -9.72
CA PHE A 258 32.66 -21.97 -10.61
C PHE A 258 31.41 -22.81 -10.28
N ASN A 259 30.54 -22.28 -9.42
CA ASN A 259 29.32 -22.97 -8.99
C ASN A 259 28.21 -22.84 -10.05
N PHE A 260 28.25 -23.68 -11.11
CA PHE A 260 27.30 -23.64 -12.24
C PHE A 260 26.55 -24.97 -12.49
N ASP A 261 26.57 -25.90 -11.52
CA ASP A 261 25.73 -27.10 -11.56
C ASP A 261 24.38 -26.80 -10.87
N PRO A 262 23.24 -26.76 -11.59
CA PRO A 262 21.95 -26.43 -11.00
C PRO A 262 21.49 -27.45 -9.95
N LYS A 263 22.11 -28.64 -9.85
CA LYS A 263 21.84 -29.61 -8.79
C LYS A 263 22.22 -29.10 -7.39
N CYS A 264 23.07 -28.08 -7.28
CA CYS A 264 23.41 -27.47 -5.99
C CYS A 264 22.30 -26.57 -5.42
N ILE A 265 21.25 -26.29 -6.19
CA ILE A 265 20.21 -25.33 -5.80
C ILE A 265 19.21 -26.02 -4.89
N ASP A 266 19.18 -25.62 -3.62
CA ASP A 266 18.01 -25.82 -2.77
C ASP A 266 16.94 -24.80 -3.19
N TRP A 267 15.94 -25.26 -3.93
CA TRP A 267 14.92 -24.39 -4.52
C TRP A 267 14.05 -23.70 -3.47
N GLU A 268 13.75 -24.35 -2.35
CA GLU A 268 12.93 -23.76 -1.30
C GLU A 268 13.71 -22.63 -0.63
N ASP A 269 14.96 -22.90 -0.26
CA ASP A 269 15.84 -21.90 0.35
C ASP A 269 16.15 -20.73 -0.60
N TYR A 270 16.52 -21.03 -1.85
CA TYR A 270 16.83 -20.02 -2.85
C TYR A 270 15.64 -19.10 -3.12
N ILE A 271 14.44 -19.65 -3.31
CA ILE A 271 13.26 -18.82 -3.61
C ILE A 271 12.86 -17.97 -2.42
N MET A 272 12.78 -18.58 -1.23
CA MET A 272 12.27 -17.93 -0.03
C MET A 272 13.26 -16.89 0.52
N HIS A 273 14.55 -17.20 0.54
CA HIS A 273 15.53 -16.41 1.27
C HIS A 273 16.48 -15.61 0.37
N THR A 274 16.60 -15.96 -0.91
CA THR A 274 17.47 -15.22 -1.86
C THR A 274 16.66 -14.44 -2.90
N HIS A 275 15.79 -15.13 -3.65
CA HIS A 275 15.14 -14.56 -4.83
C HIS A 275 14.04 -13.55 -4.50
N ILE A 276 13.05 -13.94 -3.69
CA ILE A 276 11.94 -13.05 -3.31
C ILE A 276 12.46 -11.80 -2.57
N PRO A 277 13.38 -11.92 -1.59
CA PRO A 277 13.98 -10.75 -0.95
C PRO A 277 14.79 -9.87 -1.92
N GLY A 278 15.52 -10.46 -2.88
CA GLY A 278 16.25 -9.74 -3.91
C GLY A 278 15.33 -8.88 -4.80
N LEU A 279 14.18 -9.43 -5.21
CA LEU A 279 13.16 -8.70 -5.97
C LEU A 279 12.58 -7.51 -5.20
N GLN A 280 12.38 -7.65 -3.90
CA GLN A 280 11.88 -6.56 -3.05
C GLN A 280 12.92 -5.44 -2.85
N LYS A 281 14.21 -5.78 -2.89
CA LYS A 281 15.32 -4.84 -2.67
C LYS A 281 15.70 -4.05 -3.92
N HIS A 282 15.52 -4.62 -5.11
CA HIS A 282 16.01 -4.07 -6.37
C HIS A 282 14.93 -3.88 -7.46
N GLY A 283 13.68 -4.26 -7.21
CA GLY A 283 12.55 -4.15 -8.14
C GLY A 283 11.70 -2.90 -8.00
#